data_AF-A0A9P6JFP0-F1
#
_entry.id   AF-A0A9P6JFP0-F1
#
_cell.length_a   1.000
_cell.length_b   1.000
_cell.length_c   1.000
_cell.angle_alpha   90.00
_cell.angle_beta   90.00
_cell.angle_gamma   90.00
#
_symmetry.space_group_name_H-M   'P 1'
#
loop_
_entity.id
_entity.type
_entity.pdbx_description
1 polymer ?
#
loop_
_entity_poly.entity_id
_entity_poly.type
_entity_poly.pdbx_seq_one_letter_code
_entity_poly.pdbx_strand_id
1 'polypeptide(L)'
;MICDGKIGCFTQFHNLNCKHGFITLNAEGNLKISQLLTEGVPYDMPWPIRKVPLKRRMKYHPTSQTYVTITAIPDPFVDGKWYSNGQAKAKSTGPGFRPLYEKQTLELVSPVTWETVEYEMVTSIETVFLESSQDESGRKKFMLWAHGISRAKTLLCVEL
;
A
#
# COMPACT_ATOMS: atom_id res chain seq x y z
N MET A 1 -7.12 16.12 2.75
CA MET A 1 -6.76 16.58 4.11
C MET A 1 -7.56 17.85 4.35
N ILE A 2 -8.61 17.78 5.16
CA ILE A 2 -9.42 18.95 5.49
C ILE A 2 -8.73 19.60 6.68
N CYS A 3 -8.08 20.74 6.46
CA CYS A 3 -7.50 21.54 7.53
C CYS A 3 -8.57 22.49 8.06
N ASP A 4 -8.77 22.53 9.38
CA ASP A 4 -9.80 23.33 10.04
C ASP A 4 -9.55 24.84 10.04
N GLY A 5 -8.52 25.29 9.33
CA GLY A 5 -8.15 26.69 9.21
C GLY A 5 -7.63 27.25 10.54
N LYS A 6 -7.90 28.55 10.78
CA LYS A 6 -7.44 29.25 11.99
C LYS A 6 -8.31 28.90 13.19
N ILE A 7 -7.67 28.43 14.26
CA ILE A 7 -8.34 28.17 15.55
C ILE A 7 -8.33 29.46 16.37
N GLY A 8 -9.51 29.88 16.82
CA GLY A 8 -9.70 31.07 17.66
C GLY A 8 -9.56 30.77 19.16
N CYS A 9 -10.11 29.63 19.61
CA CYS A 9 -10.07 29.21 21.02
C CYS A 9 -9.74 27.73 21.14
N PHE A 10 -9.05 27.37 22.23
CA PHE A 10 -8.69 26.00 22.57
C PHE A 10 -8.90 25.77 24.07
N THR A 11 -9.50 24.64 24.45
CA THR A 11 -9.61 24.24 25.85
C THR A 11 -9.50 22.72 26.00
N GLN A 12 -8.95 22.28 27.14
CA GLN A 12 -8.87 20.86 27.48
C GLN A 12 -10.27 20.33 27.84
N PHE A 13 -10.58 19.10 27.44
CA PHE A 13 -11.87 18.48 27.73
C PHE A 13 -11.73 16.99 28.04
N HIS A 14 -12.33 16.56 29.14
CA HIS A 14 -12.34 15.15 29.53
C HIS A 14 -13.75 14.72 29.89
N ASN A 15 -14.25 13.72 29.16
CA ASN A 15 -15.57 13.15 29.39
C ASN A 15 -15.53 11.62 29.20
N LEU A 16 -16.52 10.92 29.71
CA LEU A 16 -16.77 9.50 29.49
C LEU A 16 -16.77 9.15 27.99
N ASN A 17 -17.33 10.04 27.16
CA ASN A 17 -17.40 9.88 25.70
C ASN A 17 -16.13 10.34 24.96
N CYS A 18 -15.20 11.04 25.63
CA CYS A 18 -13.99 11.59 25.02
C CYS A 18 -12.89 11.72 26.10
N LYS A 19 -12.10 10.66 26.26
CA LYS A 19 -11.04 10.62 27.27
C LYS A 19 -9.81 11.38 26.76
N HIS A 20 -9.19 12.18 27.61
CA HIS A 20 -8.04 13.03 27.26
C HIS A 20 -8.19 13.82 25.94
N GLY A 21 -9.39 14.38 25.71
CA GLY A 21 -9.69 15.17 24.53
C GLY A 21 -9.47 16.67 24.74
N PHE A 22 -9.93 17.43 23.75
CA PHE A 22 -9.90 18.87 23.74
C PHE A 22 -11.04 19.41 22.87
N ILE A 23 -11.36 20.69 23.06
CA ILE A 23 -12.37 21.39 22.29
C ILE A 23 -11.68 22.55 21.55
N THR A 24 -11.97 22.67 20.26
CA THR A 24 -11.51 23.75 19.40
C THR A 24 -12.67 24.56 18.87
N LEU A 25 -12.49 25.87 18.79
CA LEU A 25 -13.40 26.78 18.09
C LEU A 25 -12.67 27.38 16.90
N ASN A 26 -13.16 27.12 15.69
CA ASN A 26 -12.60 27.71 14.47
C ASN A 26 -13.01 29.18 14.34
N ALA A 27 -12.28 29.95 13.53
CA ALA A 27 -12.60 31.36 13.24
C ALA A 27 -13.99 31.56 12.62
N GLU A 28 -14.54 30.52 12.00
CA GLU A 28 -15.89 30.48 11.42
C GLU A 28 -17.00 30.26 12.48
N GLY A 29 -16.64 30.05 13.76
CA GLY A 29 -17.59 29.77 14.84
C GLY A 29 -17.94 28.28 15.00
N ASN A 30 -17.30 27.39 14.24
CA ASN A 30 -17.52 25.95 14.36
C ASN A 30 -16.81 25.37 15.59
N LEU A 31 -17.58 24.82 16.54
CA LEU A 31 -17.08 24.12 17.72
C LEU A 31 -16.88 22.64 17.42
N LYS A 32 -15.71 22.10 17.74
CA LYS A 32 -15.39 20.67 17.57
C LYS A 32 -14.85 20.08 18.86
N ILE A 33 -15.37 18.90 19.22
CA ILE A 33 -14.79 18.05 20.27
C ILE A 33 -13.89 17.05 19.56
N SER A 34 -12.63 16.97 19.95
CA SER A 34 -11.63 16.14 19.27
C SER A 34 -10.71 15.46 20.27
N GLN A 35 -10.11 14.35 19.85
CA GLN A 35 -9.15 13.59 20.62
C GLN A 35 -7.95 13.30 19.74
N LEU A 36 -6.75 13.36 20.33
CA LEU A 36 -5.54 12.91 19.64
C LEU A 36 -5.60 11.41 19.43
N LEU A 37 -5.12 10.92 18.29
CA LEU A 37 -4.90 9.49 18.10
C LEU A 37 -3.80 9.05 19.06
N THR A 38 -4.16 8.35 20.12
CA THR A 38 -3.20 7.80 21.10
C THR A 38 -2.66 6.44 20.69
N GLU A 39 -3.37 5.72 19.81
CA GLU A 39 -2.97 4.40 19.34
C GLU A 39 -1.93 4.49 18.21
N GLY A 40 -0.69 4.10 18.52
CA GLY A 40 0.37 3.94 17.51
C GLY A 40 1.02 5.22 17.01
N VAL A 41 0.73 6.38 17.62
CA VAL A 41 1.36 7.67 17.29
C VAL A 41 2.02 8.27 18.54
N PRO A 42 3.36 8.22 18.66
CA PRO A 42 4.09 8.92 19.70
C PRO A 42 4.16 10.41 19.37
N TYR A 43 3.77 11.26 20.33
CA TYR A 43 3.88 12.73 20.23
C TYR A 43 5.17 13.27 20.88
N ASP A 44 6.00 12.41 21.46
CA ASP A 44 7.28 12.78 22.09
C ASP A 44 8.42 12.98 21.07
N MET A 45 8.15 12.74 19.78
CA MET A 45 9.10 12.94 18.70
C MET A 45 8.88 14.31 18.04
N PRO A 46 9.89 14.90 17.37
CA PRO A 46 9.73 16.15 16.63
C PRO A 46 8.58 16.15 15.60
N TRP A 47 8.19 14.96 15.15
CA TRP A 47 7.07 14.74 14.23
C TRP A 47 6.20 13.57 14.74
N PRO A 48 4.87 13.68 14.67
CA PRO A 48 3.98 12.56 14.98
C PRO A 48 4.10 11.49 13.88
N ILE A 49 4.68 10.33 14.22
CA ILE A 49 4.98 9.27 13.25
C ILE A 49 4.26 7.97 13.65
N ARG A 50 3.41 7.44 12.78
CA ARG A 50 2.86 6.08 12.94
C ARG A 50 3.75 5.06 12.24
N LYS A 51 4.26 4.08 12.98
CA LYS A 51 4.99 2.94 12.39
C LYS A 51 4.00 1.87 11.98
N VAL A 52 4.02 1.50 10.70
CA VAL A 52 3.26 0.37 10.18
C VAL A 52 4.26 -0.69 9.70
N PRO A 53 4.26 -1.91 10.28
CA PRO A 53 5.19 -2.96 9.89
C PRO A 53 4.79 -3.50 8.52
N LEU A 54 5.47 -3.04 7.47
CA LEU A 54 5.20 -3.43 6.09
C LEU A 54 6.34 -4.28 5.55
N LYS A 55 6.00 -5.28 4.75
CA LYS A 55 6.96 -6.33 4.41
C LYS A 55 8.02 -5.87 3.42
N ARG A 56 7.82 -4.81 2.61
CA ARG A 56 8.75 -4.34 1.54
C ARG A 56 8.48 -2.89 1.02
N ARG A 57 8.95 -2.57 -0.20
CA ARG A 57 8.89 -1.27 -0.89
C ARG A 57 7.44 -0.86 -1.22
N MET A 58 7.16 0.45 -1.11
CA MET A 58 5.84 1.02 -1.38
C MET A 58 5.89 2.24 -2.30
N LYS A 59 4.77 2.51 -2.98
CA LYS A 59 4.51 3.74 -3.73
C LYS A 59 3.06 4.19 -3.50
N TYR A 60 2.83 5.52 -3.46
CA TYR A 60 1.50 6.08 -3.32
C TYR A 60 0.87 6.39 -4.68
N HIS A 61 -0.37 5.94 -4.88
CA HIS A 61 -1.16 6.27 -6.04
C HIS A 61 -2.21 7.34 -5.69
N PRO A 62 -2.07 8.59 -6.18
CA PRO A 62 -2.95 9.67 -5.78
C PRO A 62 -4.38 9.53 -6.34
N THR A 63 -4.55 8.92 -7.53
CA THR A 63 -5.86 8.80 -8.17
C THR A 63 -6.77 7.84 -7.41
N SER A 64 -6.29 6.65 -7.09
CA SER A 64 -7.03 5.67 -6.28
C SER A 64 -6.92 5.93 -4.77
N GLN A 65 -6.08 6.88 -4.36
CA GLN A 65 -5.73 7.15 -2.97
C GLN A 65 -5.27 5.90 -2.21
N THR A 66 -4.60 4.96 -2.87
CA THR A 66 -4.08 3.73 -2.24
C THR A 66 -2.56 3.69 -2.26
N TYR A 67 -1.99 3.00 -1.29
CA TYR A 67 -0.59 2.59 -1.34
C TYR A 67 -0.47 1.27 -2.08
N VAL A 68 0.58 1.13 -2.86
CA VAL A 68 0.88 -0.12 -3.56
C VAL A 68 2.21 -0.61 -3.10
N THR A 69 2.24 -1.86 -2.67
CA THR A 69 3.42 -2.48 -2.07
C THR A 69 3.77 -3.74 -2.85
N ILE A 70 5.07 -3.98 -3.03
CA ILE A 70 5.54 -5.22 -3.64
C ILE A 70 6.13 -6.06 -2.52
N THR A 71 5.39 -7.07 -2.06
CA THR A 71 5.95 -8.08 -1.18
C THR A 71 6.70 -9.10 -2.01
N ALA A 72 7.74 -9.70 -1.46
CA ALA A 72 8.21 -10.97 -1.95
C ALA A 72 8.54 -11.87 -0.78
N ILE A 73 8.35 -13.14 -1.04
CA ILE A 73 8.44 -14.18 -0.05
C ILE A 73 9.32 -15.24 -0.69
N PRO A 74 10.41 -15.67 -0.02
CA PRO A 74 11.21 -16.76 -0.52
C PRO A 74 10.34 -18.02 -0.52
N ASP A 75 10.18 -18.65 -1.69
CA ASP A 75 9.38 -19.86 -1.87
C ASP A 75 10.30 -20.98 -2.37
N PRO A 76 10.25 -22.20 -1.82
CA PRO A 76 11.05 -23.31 -2.32
C PRO A 76 10.64 -23.68 -3.74
N PHE A 77 11.63 -23.82 -4.62
CA PHE A 77 11.38 -24.26 -5.98
C PHE A 77 10.82 -25.69 -6.02
N VAL A 78 9.73 -25.88 -6.77
CA VAL A 78 9.10 -27.19 -7.02
C VAL A 78 9.17 -27.50 -8.51
N ASP A 79 10.01 -28.48 -8.87
CA ASP A 79 10.04 -29.06 -10.21
C ASP A 79 8.67 -29.65 -10.56
N GLY A 80 8.01 -29.11 -11.60
CA GLY A 80 6.83 -29.75 -12.20
C GLY A 80 5.62 -28.85 -12.49
N LYS A 81 5.55 -27.60 -12.01
CA LYS A 81 4.37 -26.73 -12.25
C LYS A 81 4.40 -25.95 -13.57
N TRP A 82 5.53 -25.87 -14.27
CA TRP A 82 5.72 -24.94 -15.40
C TRP A 82 5.64 -25.60 -16.80
N TYR A 83 5.44 -26.91 -16.88
CA TYR A 83 5.37 -27.65 -18.15
C TYR A 83 4.04 -28.42 -18.24
N SER A 84 2.94 -27.72 -18.44
CA SER A 84 1.66 -28.33 -18.81
C SER A 84 1.51 -28.36 -20.33
N ASN A 85 2.40 -29.09 -21.02
CA ASN A 85 2.14 -29.69 -22.33
C ASN A 85 2.66 -31.14 -22.28
N GLY A 86 2.13 -31.94 -21.34
CA GLY A 86 2.33 -33.39 -21.30
C GLY A 86 3.67 -33.88 -20.73
N GLN A 87 3.55 -34.71 -19.68
CA GLN A 87 4.50 -35.80 -19.34
C GLN A 87 5.86 -35.47 -18.70
N ALA A 88 6.01 -34.41 -17.92
CA ALA A 88 7.15 -34.33 -16.99
C ALA A 88 6.73 -34.82 -15.60
N LYS A 89 7.03 -36.10 -15.27
CA LYS A 89 6.97 -36.58 -13.88
C LYS A 89 7.99 -35.78 -13.06
N ALA A 90 7.51 -35.02 -12.08
CA ALA A 90 8.36 -34.37 -11.09
C ALA A 90 9.29 -35.42 -10.47
N LYS A 91 10.59 -35.32 -10.70
CA LYS A 91 11.56 -36.13 -9.95
C LYS A 91 11.46 -35.67 -8.50
N SER A 92 11.07 -36.55 -7.60
CA SER A 92 11.12 -36.30 -6.17
C SER A 92 12.58 -36.22 -5.74
N THR A 93 13.20 -35.05 -5.91
CA THR A 93 14.46 -34.72 -5.26
C THR A 93 14.21 -34.87 -3.76
N GLY A 94 15.01 -35.73 -3.10
CA GLY A 94 14.84 -36.12 -1.70
C GLY A 94 14.91 -34.96 -0.70
N PRO A 95 15.19 -35.21 0.59
CA PRO A 95 15.26 -34.17 1.64
C PRO A 95 16.52 -33.28 1.52
N GLY A 96 16.91 -32.90 0.31
CA GLY A 96 18.02 -32.01 0.02
C GLY A 96 17.61 -30.54 -0.05
N PHE A 97 18.61 -29.66 0.06
CA PHE A 97 18.48 -28.21 -0.07
C PHE A 97 17.77 -27.84 -1.38
N ARG A 98 16.65 -27.11 -1.28
CA ARG A 98 15.93 -26.57 -2.44
C ARG A 98 16.34 -25.13 -2.66
N PRO A 99 16.67 -24.72 -3.90
CA PRO A 99 16.89 -23.32 -4.19
C PRO A 99 15.59 -22.56 -3.90
N LEU A 100 15.71 -21.47 -3.13
CA LEU A 100 14.62 -20.54 -2.89
C LEU A 100 14.55 -19.58 -4.08
N TYR A 101 13.34 -19.34 -4.57
CA TYR A 101 13.09 -18.26 -5.52
C TYR A 101 12.23 -17.19 -4.85
N GLU A 102 12.39 -15.92 -5.26
CA GLU A 102 11.54 -14.86 -4.73
C GLU A 102 10.19 -14.87 -5.45
N LYS A 103 9.13 -15.32 -4.76
CA LYS A 103 7.76 -15.08 -5.21
C LYS A 103 7.39 -13.66 -4.84
N GLN A 104 7.30 -12.78 -5.82
CA GLN A 104 6.81 -11.41 -5.62
C GLN A 104 5.29 -11.37 -5.72
N THR A 105 4.62 -10.53 -4.92
CA THR A 105 3.17 -10.28 -4.94
C THR A 105 2.93 -8.78 -4.82
N LEU A 106 1.88 -8.30 -5.45
CA LEU A 106 1.45 -6.92 -5.36
C LEU A 106 0.34 -6.82 -4.32
N GLU A 107 0.51 -5.98 -3.31
CA GLU A 107 -0.53 -5.73 -2.30
C GLU A 107 -0.97 -4.26 -2.38
N LEU A 108 -2.27 -4.03 -2.56
CA LEU A 108 -2.87 -2.71 -2.41
C LEU A 108 -3.22 -2.49 -0.93
N VAL A 109 -2.75 -1.38 -0.38
CA VAL A 109 -2.95 -0.98 1.02
C VAL A 109 -3.76 0.31 1.08
N SER A 110 -4.88 0.28 1.77
CA SER A 110 -5.67 1.50 2.04
C SER A 110 -4.95 2.39 3.07
N PRO A 111 -4.81 3.70 2.85
CA PRO A 111 -4.21 4.62 3.82
C PRO A 111 -5.10 4.83 5.06
N VAL A 112 -6.37 4.43 5.00
CA VAL A 112 -7.34 4.62 6.09
C VAL A 112 -7.37 3.39 7.00
N THR A 113 -7.60 2.21 6.42
CA THR A 113 -7.76 0.97 7.20
C THR A 113 -6.46 0.19 7.36
N TRP A 114 -5.45 0.44 6.51
CA TRP A 114 -4.22 -0.35 6.42
C TRP A 114 -4.43 -1.83 6.11
N GLU A 115 -5.57 -2.16 5.49
CA GLU A 115 -5.87 -3.51 5.01
C GLU A 115 -5.23 -3.75 3.63
N THR A 116 -4.83 -5.01 3.39
CA THR A 116 -4.12 -5.46 2.18
C THR A 116 -5.04 -6.26 1.27
N VAL A 117 -5.07 -5.92 -0.02
CA VAL A 117 -5.65 -6.77 -1.08
C VAL A 117 -4.51 -7.32 -1.95
N GLU A 118 -4.36 -8.64 -2.01
CA GLU A 118 -3.30 -9.32 -2.78
C GLU A 118 -3.67 -9.49 -4.26
N TYR A 119 -2.70 -9.19 -5.12
CA TYR A 119 -2.67 -9.43 -6.56
C TYR A 119 -1.38 -10.16 -6.95
N GLU A 120 -1.43 -10.96 -8.02
CA GLU A 120 -0.35 -11.88 -8.36
C GLU A 120 0.88 -11.23 -9.02
N MET A 121 2.06 -11.75 -8.64
CA MET A 121 3.35 -11.77 -9.35
C MET A 121 3.80 -10.49 -10.09
N VAL A 122 4.44 -9.58 -9.35
CA VAL A 122 4.95 -8.30 -9.88
C VAL A 122 6.42 -8.07 -9.53
N THR A 123 7.25 -7.76 -10.53
CA THR A 123 8.70 -7.56 -10.37
C THR A 123 9.12 -6.13 -10.10
N SER A 124 8.48 -5.17 -10.76
CA SER A 124 8.75 -3.75 -10.53
C SER A 124 7.48 -2.97 -10.74
N ILE A 125 7.30 -1.89 -9.97
CA ILE A 125 6.16 -0.99 -10.09
C ILE A 125 6.64 0.44 -10.27
N GLU A 126 6.02 1.13 -11.22
CA GLU A 126 6.26 2.54 -11.47
C GLU A 126 4.93 3.22 -11.82
N THR A 127 4.76 4.46 -11.33
CA THR A 127 3.57 5.25 -11.64
C THR A 127 3.94 6.28 -12.70
N VAL A 128 3.30 6.19 -13.86
CA VAL A 128 3.64 6.98 -15.06
C VAL A 128 2.40 7.71 -15.57
N PHE A 129 2.59 8.90 -16.14
CA PHE A 129 1.52 9.60 -16.86
C PHE A 129 1.59 9.19 -18.33
N LEU A 130 0.52 8.58 -18.85
CA LEU A 130 0.39 8.24 -20.26
C LEU A 130 -0.72 9.07 -20.90
N GLU A 131 -0.59 9.30 -22.20
CA GLU A 131 -1.62 9.99 -22.96
C GLU A 131 -2.88 9.11 -23.05
N SER A 132 -4.04 9.71 -22.76
CA SER A 132 -5.33 9.04 -22.81
C SER A 132 -6.36 9.96 -23.41
N SER A 133 -7.13 9.45 -24.38
CA SER A 133 -8.21 10.19 -25.04
C SER A 133 -9.50 10.29 -24.22
N GLN A 134 -9.52 9.73 -23.00
CA GLN A 134 -10.72 9.67 -22.16
C GLN A 134 -10.89 10.86 -21.22
N ASP A 135 -9.81 11.61 -20.91
CA ASP A 135 -9.86 12.75 -19.98
C ASP A 135 -9.61 14.08 -20.72
N GLU A 136 -10.24 15.16 -20.24
CA GLU A 136 -10.09 16.53 -20.79
C GLU A 136 -8.64 17.06 -20.77
N SER A 137 -7.78 16.49 -19.92
CA SER A 137 -6.36 16.82 -19.84
C SER A 137 -5.48 16.09 -20.86
N GLY A 138 -6.02 15.09 -21.57
CA GLY A 138 -5.30 14.23 -22.51
C GLY A 138 -4.25 13.31 -21.87
N ARG A 139 -4.07 13.32 -20.54
CA ARG A 139 -3.09 12.50 -19.81
C ARG A 139 -3.70 11.89 -18.56
N LYS A 140 -3.60 10.57 -18.45
CA LYS A 140 -4.00 9.80 -17.28
C LYS A 140 -2.80 9.22 -16.56
N LYS A 141 -2.92 9.07 -15.25
CA LYS A 141 -1.91 8.41 -14.43
C LYS A 141 -2.17 6.92 -14.41
N PHE A 142 -1.22 6.13 -14.89
CA PHE A 142 -1.28 4.68 -14.92
C PHE A 142 -0.25 4.08 -13.96
N MET A 143 -0.58 2.88 -13.49
CA MET A 143 0.34 2.05 -12.74
C MET A 143 0.90 0.99 -13.66
N LEU A 144 2.19 1.11 -13.97
CA LEU A 144 2.91 0.11 -14.72
C LEU A 144 3.51 -0.88 -13.75
N TRP A 145 3.25 -2.15 -14.00
CA TRP A 145 3.95 -3.21 -13.33
C TRP A 145 4.53 -4.18 -14.34
N ALA A 146 5.79 -4.56 -14.12
CA ALA A 146 6.46 -5.52 -14.97
C ALA A 146 6.40 -6.89 -14.32
N HIS A 147 6.02 -7.90 -15.09
CA HIS A 147 6.20 -9.29 -14.70
C HIS A 147 7.38 -9.87 -15.48
N GLY A 148 8.44 -10.24 -14.76
CA GLY A 148 9.56 -10.96 -15.33
C GLY A 148 9.37 -12.47 -15.15
N ILE A 149 8.94 -13.17 -16.21
CA ILE A 149 9.21 -14.60 -16.30
C ILE A 149 10.69 -14.71 -16.67
N SER A 150 11.45 -15.62 -16.06
CA SER A 150 12.91 -15.78 -16.25
C SER A 150 13.38 -16.00 -17.70
N ARG A 151 12.47 -15.98 -18.68
CA ARG A 151 12.74 -16.06 -20.13
C ARG A 151 11.98 -15.03 -21.00
N ALA A 152 11.08 -14.20 -20.44
CA ALA A 152 10.37 -13.15 -21.17
C ALA A 152 9.91 -12.05 -20.21
N LYS A 153 10.19 -10.78 -20.56
CA LYS A 153 9.66 -9.61 -19.85
C LYS A 153 8.36 -9.19 -20.51
N THR A 154 7.25 -9.26 -19.78
CA THR A 154 5.96 -8.75 -20.24
C THR A 154 5.62 -7.52 -19.41
N LEU A 155 5.36 -6.40 -20.08
CA LEU A 155 4.84 -5.18 -19.47
C LEU A 155 3.32 -5.25 -19.48
N LEU A 156 2.70 -5.19 -18.30
CA LEU A 156 1.25 -5.10 -18.17
C LEU A 156 0.90 -3.71 -17.64
N CYS A 157 0.03 -3.03 -18.38
CA CYS A 157 -0.54 -1.75 -17.97
C CYS A 157 -1.94 -2.03 -17.40
N VAL A 158 -2.17 -1.63 -16.15
CA VAL A 158 -3.50 -1.71 -15.53
C VAL A 158 -3.93 -0.29 -15.19
N GLU A 159 -5.13 0.08 -15.66
CA GLU A 159 -5.85 1.26 -15.21
C GLU A 159 -6.49 0.93 -13.86
N LEU A 160 -6.16 1.70 -12.82
CA LEU A 160 -6.74 1.60 -11.48
C LEU A 160 -7.65 2.80 -11.21
#